data_AF-A0A7X5U8C5-F1
#
_entry.id   AF-A0A7X5U8C5-F1
#
_cell.length_a   1.000
_cell.length_b   1.000
_cell.length_c   1.000
_cell.angle_alpha   90.00
_cell.angle_beta   90.00
_cell.angle_gamma   90.00
#
_symmetry.space_group_name_H-M   'P 1'
#
loop_
_entity.id
_entity.type
_entity.pdbx_description
1 polymer ?
#
loop_
_entity_poly.entity_id
_entity_poly.type
_entity_poly.pdbx_seq_one_letter_code
_entity_poly.pdbx_strand_id
1 'polypeptide(L)'
;MPLTAYSISEEKELDVEQVLLALSRKSGQQAPGATDQIPDSWREILRTDLECPCCFVTGADVVKEAISRTSKKAIRQACFRFVSPGHRPQCDYAANESAGFTPENLVEFGATNSNLTKAVRELVCSGIHTGAFSQKTIRDMREWFFEEKVKTSFQVTLNSQMPRWLDTLWRIASPSLGQLPQGVPLTREIAAMPGFDWSIEAARVLGERYQTALDILREKRLWLHQVVDRIESLTKRYHGETVFDPTILQPKYEQSLALAQFISENYGPIKKANRSKYRDVATCVLALAALLLFVNNWNLGQAIVTFARISASVGQANQSLGNVMGLNPFHDYEAWSKLRQIQDLGFTLPESTDLRAERQHIEADLRARFQE
;
A
#
# COMPACT_ATOMS: atom_id res chain seq x y z
N MET A 1 -8.52 -12.27 10.90
CA MET A 1 -7.74 -13.43 11.43
C MET A 1 -6.71 -13.88 10.39
N PRO A 2 -5.43 -14.00 10.77
CA PRO A 2 -4.38 -14.45 9.85
C PRO A 2 -4.49 -15.93 9.48
N LEU A 3 -4.16 -16.27 8.23
CA LEU A 3 -4.12 -17.65 7.73
C LEU A 3 -2.86 -18.40 8.17
N THR A 4 -1.79 -17.66 8.43
CA THR A 4 -0.49 -18.17 8.86
C THR A 4 -0.06 -17.55 10.19
N ALA A 5 0.82 -18.22 10.91
CA ALA A 5 1.47 -17.70 12.11
C ALA A 5 2.96 -18.04 12.07
N TYR A 6 3.78 -17.24 12.73
CA TYR A 6 5.21 -17.50 12.82
C TYR A 6 5.49 -18.40 14.02
N SER A 7 6.14 -19.55 13.80
CA SER A 7 6.60 -20.44 14.87
C SER A 7 7.99 -20.02 15.33
N ILE A 8 8.11 -19.70 16.62
CA ILE A 8 9.38 -19.32 17.26
C ILE A 8 10.34 -20.50 17.23
N SER A 9 9.89 -21.70 17.62
CA SER A 9 10.75 -22.89 17.72
C SER A 9 11.20 -23.45 16.37
N GLU A 10 10.42 -23.26 15.30
CA GLU A 10 10.80 -23.70 13.96
C GLU A 10 11.36 -22.58 13.05
N GLU A 11 11.42 -21.35 13.57
CA GLU A 11 11.89 -20.14 12.89
C GLU A 11 11.27 -19.87 11.50
N LYS A 12 10.01 -20.29 11.30
CA LYS A 12 9.32 -20.23 10.02
C LYS A 12 7.83 -19.94 10.16
N GLU A 13 7.23 -19.45 9.08
CA GLU A 13 5.80 -19.19 9.00
C GLU A 13 5.06 -20.45 8.56
N LEU A 14 3.96 -20.76 9.25
CA LEU A 14 3.20 -21.99 9.06
C LEU A 14 1.71 -21.70 8.99
N ASP A 15 1.02 -22.43 8.13
CA ASP A 15 -0.45 -22.53 8.16
C ASP A 15 -0.92 -23.54 9.23
N VAL A 16 -2.23 -23.59 9.47
CA VAL A 16 -2.84 -24.47 10.48
C VAL A 16 -2.52 -25.95 10.23
N GLU A 17 -2.54 -26.40 8.97
CA GLU A 17 -2.28 -27.80 8.63
C GLU A 17 -0.83 -28.16 8.95
N GLN A 18 0.12 -27.32 8.52
CA GLN A 18 1.55 -27.49 8.75
C GLN A 18 1.87 -27.56 10.24
N VAL A 19 1.27 -26.69 11.06
CA VAL A 19 1.47 -26.71 12.51
C VAL A 19 0.92 -27.99 13.14
N LEU A 20 -0.30 -28.39 12.80
CA LEU A 20 -0.92 -29.60 13.37
C LEU A 20 -0.16 -30.87 12.97
N LEU A 21 0.36 -30.93 11.74
CA LEU A 21 1.23 -32.01 11.29
C LEU A 21 2.57 -32.03 12.04
N ALA A 22 3.17 -30.86 12.33
CA ALA A 22 4.40 -30.78 13.11
C ALA A 22 4.18 -31.26 14.55
N LEU A 23 3.08 -30.85 15.20
CA LEU A 23 2.73 -31.29 16.55
C LEU A 23 2.40 -32.79 16.62
N SER A 24 1.70 -33.31 15.60
CA SER A 24 1.44 -34.75 15.46
C SER A 24 2.74 -35.55 15.46
N ARG A 25 3.72 -35.13 14.65
CA ARG A 25 5.03 -35.78 14.58
C ARG A 25 5.81 -35.68 15.88
N LYS A 26 5.81 -34.52 16.54
CA LYS A 26 6.53 -34.29 17.81
C LYS A 26 5.93 -35.09 18.98
N SER A 27 4.61 -35.25 19.01
CA SER A 27 3.90 -35.93 20.10
C SER A 27 3.67 -37.43 19.87
N GLY A 28 3.91 -37.93 18.66
CA GLY A 28 3.59 -39.31 18.27
C GLY A 28 2.08 -39.60 18.20
N GLN A 29 1.24 -38.57 18.26
CA GLN A 29 -0.22 -38.67 18.16
C GLN A 29 -0.68 -38.34 16.75
N GLN A 30 -1.82 -38.90 16.30
CA GLN A 30 -2.39 -38.57 14.99
C GLN A 30 -2.88 -37.11 14.96
N ALA A 31 -2.64 -36.41 13.84
CA ALA A 31 -3.14 -35.05 13.64
C ALA A 31 -4.68 -35.03 13.73
N PRO A 32 -5.27 -34.11 14.53
CA PRO A 32 -6.72 -33.98 14.65
C PRO A 32 -7.35 -33.69 13.29
N GLY A 33 -8.38 -34.44 12.92
CA GLY A 33 -9.20 -34.15 11.75
C GLY A 33 -10.01 -32.85 11.90
N ALA A 34 -10.77 -32.49 10.88
CA ALA A 34 -11.56 -31.25 10.86
C ALA A 34 -12.58 -31.16 12.03
N THR A 35 -13.11 -32.29 12.47
CA THR A 35 -14.14 -32.38 13.54
C THR A 35 -13.57 -32.66 14.93
N ASP A 36 -12.33 -33.11 15.03
CA ASP A 36 -11.73 -33.53 16.30
C ASP A 36 -11.40 -32.32 17.18
N GLN A 37 -11.28 -32.50 18.49
CA GLN A 37 -10.74 -31.43 19.33
C GLN A 37 -9.22 -31.41 19.23
N ILE A 38 -8.63 -30.20 19.29
CA ILE A 38 -7.17 -30.07 19.41
C ILE A 38 -6.84 -30.35 20.89
N PRO A 39 -5.89 -31.27 21.19
CA PRO A 39 -5.50 -31.55 22.57
C PRO A 39 -5.07 -30.30 23.32
N ASP A 40 -5.40 -30.19 24.60
CA ASP A 40 -5.05 -29.00 25.40
C ASP A 40 -3.53 -28.81 25.53
N SER A 41 -2.76 -29.91 25.55
CA SER A 41 -1.30 -29.85 25.51
C SER A 41 -0.78 -29.19 24.23
N TRP A 42 -1.45 -29.41 23.09
CA TRP A 42 -1.09 -28.79 21.83
C TRP A 42 -1.49 -27.31 21.82
N ARG A 43 -2.68 -26.98 22.34
CA ARG A 43 -3.12 -25.58 22.49
C ARG A 43 -2.14 -24.77 23.32
N GLU A 44 -1.59 -25.34 24.37
CA GLU A 44 -0.60 -24.64 25.19
C GLU A 44 0.69 -24.34 24.40
N ILE A 45 1.19 -25.32 23.64
CA ILE A 45 2.33 -25.12 22.74
C ILE A 45 2.03 -24.02 21.72
N LEU A 46 0.86 -24.05 21.07
CA LEU A 46 0.42 -23.05 20.09
C LEU A 46 0.42 -21.65 20.70
N ARG A 47 -0.09 -21.49 21.93
CA ARG A 47 -0.14 -20.20 22.61
C ARG A 47 1.23 -19.64 22.92
N THR A 48 2.22 -20.48 23.21
CA THR A 48 3.58 -20.03 23.55
C THR A 48 4.49 -19.88 22.33
N ASP A 49 4.31 -20.72 21.31
CA ASP A 49 5.24 -20.85 20.18
C ASP A 49 4.85 -19.98 18.98
N LEU A 50 3.57 -19.67 18.80
CA LEU A 50 3.09 -18.97 17.63
C LEU A 50 2.91 -17.47 17.89
N GLU A 51 3.48 -16.67 17.00
CA GLU A 51 3.33 -15.22 16.96
C GLU A 51 2.41 -14.77 15.84
N CYS A 52 1.66 -13.70 16.10
CA CYS A 52 0.94 -12.98 15.07
C CYS A 52 1.92 -12.41 14.04
N PRO A 53 1.71 -12.63 12.73
CA PRO A 53 2.62 -12.16 11.68
C PRO A 53 2.72 -10.63 11.55
N CYS A 54 1.81 -9.87 12.19
CA CYS A 54 1.78 -8.41 12.11
C CYS A 54 2.24 -7.70 13.39
N CYS A 55 1.88 -8.23 14.58
CA CYS A 55 2.15 -7.55 15.85
C CYS A 55 2.90 -8.39 16.88
N PHE A 56 3.31 -9.61 16.49
CA PHE A 56 4.22 -10.48 17.26
C PHE A 56 3.70 -10.86 18.63
N VAL A 57 2.40 -10.68 18.86
CA VAL A 57 1.76 -11.16 20.07
C VAL A 57 1.63 -12.68 20.00
N THR A 58 1.90 -13.34 21.10
CA THR A 58 1.64 -14.76 21.31
C THR A 58 0.20 -14.98 21.78
N GLY A 59 -0.16 -16.20 22.17
CA GLY A 59 -1.53 -16.54 22.58
C GLY A 59 -2.40 -16.96 21.40
N ALA A 60 -1.80 -17.59 20.38
CA ALA A 60 -2.52 -18.15 19.25
C ALA A 60 -3.45 -19.29 19.69
N ASP A 61 -4.65 -19.30 19.13
CA ASP A 61 -5.57 -20.44 19.12
C ASP A 61 -5.97 -20.75 17.67
N VAL A 62 -6.35 -22.00 17.43
CA VAL A 62 -6.70 -22.47 16.09
C VAL A 62 -8.20 -22.44 15.90
N VAL A 63 -8.59 -21.73 14.86
CA VAL A 63 -9.92 -21.82 14.29
C VAL A 63 -9.87 -22.85 13.17
N LYS A 64 -10.61 -23.95 13.36
CA LYS A 64 -10.74 -24.98 12.33
C LYS A 64 -11.64 -24.54 11.17
N GLU A 65 -11.42 -25.19 10.03
CA GLU A 65 -12.25 -25.07 8.85
C GLU A 65 -13.70 -25.47 9.17
N ALA A 66 -14.67 -24.72 8.66
CA ALA A 66 -16.07 -25.11 8.71
C ALA A 66 -16.52 -25.50 7.29
N ILE A 67 -17.14 -26.67 7.14
CA ILE A 67 -17.65 -27.16 5.85
C ILE A 67 -19.19 -27.21 5.94
N SER A 68 -19.86 -26.72 4.91
CA SER A 68 -21.31 -26.77 4.81
C SER A 68 -21.78 -28.22 4.75
N ARG A 69 -22.63 -28.62 5.70
CA ARG A 69 -23.29 -29.93 5.67
C ARG A 69 -24.13 -30.16 4.40
N THR A 70 -24.73 -29.10 3.86
CA THR A 70 -25.61 -29.16 2.69
C THR A 70 -24.85 -29.18 1.35
N SER A 71 -24.00 -28.17 1.09
CA SER A 71 -23.27 -28.05 -0.18
C SER A 71 -21.93 -28.75 -0.24
N LYS A 72 -21.44 -29.30 0.89
CA LYS A 72 -20.06 -29.80 1.08
C LYS A 72 -18.95 -28.80 0.72
N LYS A 73 -19.27 -27.51 0.54
CA LYS A 73 -18.29 -26.45 0.29
C LYS A 73 -17.74 -25.92 1.61
N ALA A 74 -16.48 -25.50 1.60
CA ALA A 74 -15.86 -24.77 2.70
C ALA A 74 -16.65 -23.48 2.97
N ILE A 75 -17.18 -23.34 4.18
CA ILE A 75 -17.82 -22.13 4.70
C ILE A 75 -16.75 -21.17 5.24
N ARG A 76 -15.68 -21.70 5.83
CA ARG A 76 -14.66 -20.89 6.51
C ARG A 76 -13.32 -21.62 6.48
N GLN A 77 -12.27 -20.96 6.00
CA GLN A 77 -10.90 -21.48 6.00
C GLN A 77 -10.33 -21.55 7.43
N ALA A 78 -9.49 -22.55 7.69
CA ALA A 78 -8.74 -22.63 8.93
C ALA A 78 -7.80 -21.42 9.09
N CYS A 79 -7.72 -20.86 10.30
CA CYS A 79 -6.93 -19.67 10.58
C CYS A 79 -6.51 -19.61 12.06
N PHE A 80 -5.63 -18.66 12.38
CA PHE A 80 -5.21 -18.40 13.75
C PHE A 80 -5.96 -17.20 14.33
N ARG A 81 -6.28 -17.29 15.62
CA ARG A 81 -6.89 -16.21 16.39
C ARG A 81 -6.04 -15.93 17.62
N PHE A 82 -5.83 -14.66 17.96
CA PHE A 82 -5.03 -14.24 19.11
C PHE A 82 -5.95 -13.52 20.09
N VAL A 83 -6.34 -14.20 21.18
CA VAL A 83 -7.40 -13.73 22.09
C VAL A 83 -6.86 -13.17 23.40
N SER A 84 -5.81 -13.78 23.95
CA SER A 84 -5.22 -13.36 25.22
C SER A 84 -3.69 -13.33 25.08
N PRO A 85 -3.05 -12.15 25.12
CA PRO A 85 -3.61 -10.85 25.52
C PRO A 85 -4.41 -10.11 24.43
N GLY A 86 -4.48 -10.65 23.21
CA GLY A 86 -5.12 -9.99 22.06
C GLY A 86 -4.14 -9.18 21.22
N HIS A 87 -4.57 -8.72 20.04
CA HIS A 87 -3.72 -7.94 19.15
C HIS A 87 -3.35 -6.57 19.74
N ARG A 88 -2.09 -6.13 19.51
CA ARG A 88 -1.67 -4.76 19.80
C ARG A 88 -2.46 -3.75 18.94
N PRO A 89 -2.71 -2.51 19.39
CA PRO A 89 -3.57 -1.54 18.68
C PRO A 89 -3.16 -1.26 17.23
N GLN A 90 -1.85 -1.20 16.93
CA GLN A 90 -1.32 -0.94 15.58
C GLN A 90 -1.29 -2.18 14.68
N CYS A 91 -1.81 -3.32 15.15
CA CYS A 91 -1.87 -4.53 14.36
C CYS A 91 -2.89 -4.39 13.23
N ASP A 92 -2.51 -4.75 12.01
CA ASP A 92 -3.43 -4.71 10.86
C ASP A 92 -4.62 -5.69 11.01
N TYR A 93 -4.51 -6.66 11.92
CA TYR A 93 -5.60 -7.58 12.28
C TYR A 93 -6.46 -7.12 13.46
N ALA A 94 -6.11 -6.04 14.18
CA ALA A 94 -6.81 -5.65 15.41
C ALA A 94 -8.27 -5.25 15.14
N ALA A 95 -8.52 -4.56 14.02
CA ALA A 95 -9.85 -4.08 13.63
C ALA A 95 -10.63 -5.07 12.74
N ASN A 96 -10.05 -6.22 12.36
CA ASN A 96 -10.69 -7.16 11.43
C ASN A 96 -10.59 -8.63 11.86
N GLU A 97 -11.71 -9.12 12.38
CA GLU A 97 -11.86 -10.52 12.80
C GLU A 97 -12.18 -11.50 11.66
N SER A 98 -12.38 -11.01 10.42
CA SER A 98 -12.78 -11.87 9.30
C SER A 98 -11.70 -12.92 8.99
N ALA A 99 -12.13 -14.16 8.79
CA ALA A 99 -11.24 -15.24 8.36
C ALA A 99 -10.75 -14.95 6.93
N GLY A 100 -9.45 -15.15 6.67
CA GLY A 100 -8.88 -14.95 5.34
C GLY A 100 -8.67 -13.49 4.93
N PHE A 101 -8.85 -12.54 5.84
CA PHE A 101 -8.42 -11.16 5.60
C PHE A 101 -6.90 -11.11 5.48
N THR A 102 -6.40 -10.48 4.43
CA THR A 102 -4.97 -10.18 4.26
C THR A 102 -4.80 -8.67 4.26
N PRO A 103 -4.04 -8.10 5.21
CA PRO A 103 -3.67 -6.70 5.21
C PRO A 103 -3.06 -6.27 3.88
N GLU A 104 -3.40 -5.07 3.41
CA GLU A 104 -3.02 -4.60 2.07
C GLU A 104 -1.50 -4.40 1.89
N ASN A 105 -0.77 -4.19 2.99
CA ASN A 105 0.68 -4.12 3.05
C ASN A 105 1.37 -5.50 3.03
N LEU A 106 0.65 -6.59 3.30
CA LEU A 106 1.23 -7.93 3.21
C LEU A 106 1.16 -8.47 1.78
N VAL A 107 2.26 -9.09 1.36
CA VAL A 107 2.39 -9.65 0.01
C VAL A 107 2.63 -11.15 0.12
N GLU A 108 1.78 -11.95 -0.51
CA GLU A 108 1.98 -13.40 -0.57
C GLU A 108 3.13 -13.73 -1.55
N PHE A 109 4.35 -13.96 -1.04
CA PHE A 109 5.49 -14.34 -1.89
C PHE A 109 5.34 -15.76 -2.47
N GLY A 110 4.44 -16.57 -1.90
CA GLY A 110 4.06 -17.86 -2.45
C GLY A 110 3.10 -17.77 -3.64
N ALA A 111 2.54 -16.61 -3.95
CA ALA A 111 1.53 -16.51 -5.00
C ALA A 111 2.10 -16.91 -6.37
N THR A 112 1.34 -17.68 -7.13
CA THR A 112 1.69 -18.08 -8.52
C THR A 112 0.60 -17.69 -9.52
N ASN A 113 -0.22 -16.70 -9.15
CA ASN A 113 -1.40 -16.27 -9.90
C ASN A 113 -1.05 -15.59 -11.23
N SER A 114 0.19 -15.14 -11.39
CA SER A 114 0.68 -14.46 -12.60
C SER A 114 2.14 -14.79 -12.87
N ASN A 115 2.61 -14.59 -14.11
CA ASN A 115 4.03 -14.75 -14.44
C ASN A 115 4.94 -13.85 -13.59
N LEU A 116 4.43 -12.68 -13.20
CA LEU A 116 5.15 -11.75 -12.34
C LEU A 116 5.31 -12.30 -10.92
N THR A 117 4.21 -12.79 -10.31
CA THR A 117 4.25 -13.37 -8.96
C THR A 117 5.06 -14.66 -8.93
N LYS A 118 5.02 -15.48 -9.99
CA LYS A 118 5.92 -16.63 -10.18
C LYS A 118 7.40 -16.23 -10.20
N ALA A 119 7.76 -15.22 -10.99
CA ALA A 119 9.15 -14.75 -11.06
C ALA A 119 9.65 -14.20 -9.72
N VAL A 120 8.79 -13.48 -8.98
CA VAL A 120 9.12 -13.01 -7.62
C VAL A 120 9.26 -14.20 -6.66
N ARG A 121 8.35 -15.18 -6.71
CA ARG A 121 8.45 -16.40 -5.89
C ARG A 121 9.76 -17.14 -6.13
N GLU A 122 10.18 -17.31 -7.38
CA GLU A 122 11.45 -17.96 -7.72
C GLU A 122 12.64 -17.22 -7.10
N LEU A 123 12.67 -15.90 -7.17
CA LEU A 123 13.71 -15.08 -6.54
C LEU A 123 13.70 -15.20 -5.02
N VAL A 124 12.52 -15.22 -4.39
CA VAL A 124 12.38 -15.39 -2.93
C VAL A 124 12.87 -16.77 -2.50
N CYS A 125 12.44 -17.84 -3.19
CA CYS A 125 12.91 -19.20 -2.94
C CYS A 125 14.43 -19.31 -3.08
N SER A 126 15.01 -18.70 -4.13
CA SER A 126 16.46 -18.68 -4.35
C SER A 126 17.21 -17.86 -3.31
N GLY A 127 16.66 -16.73 -2.86
CA GLY A 127 17.23 -15.94 -1.77
C GLY A 127 17.29 -16.71 -0.45
N ILE A 128 16.24 -17.46 -0.13
CA ILE A 128 16.21 -18.35 1.04
C ILE A 128 17.20 -19.51 0.87
N HIS A 129 17.20 -20.16 -0.29
CA HIS A 129 18.08 -21.30 -0.56
C HIS A 129 19.58 -20.94 -0.50
N THR A 130 19.94 -19.75 -0.98
CA THR A 130 21.34 -19.26 -0.97
C THR A 130 21.74 -18.62 0.36
N GLY A 131 20.84 -18.52 1.34
CA GLY A 131 21.10 -17.91 2.64
C GLY A 131 21.23 -16.38 2.60
N ALA A 132 20.79 -15.73 1.51
CA ALA A 132 20.79 -14.26 1.42
C ALA A 132 19.81 -13.63 2.41
N PHE A 133 18.73 -14.34 2.73
CA PHE A 133 17.78 -14.03 3.80
C PHE A 133 17.03 -15.30 4.19
N SER A 134 16.28 -15.29 5.30
CA SER A 134 15.45 -16.42 5.74
C SER A 134 14.01 -15.99 6.02
N GLN A 135 13.12 -16.94 6.33
CA GLN A 135 11.77 -16.60 6.78
C GLN A 135 11.78 -15.82 8.10
N LYS A 136 12.75 -16.10 8.99
CA LYS A 136 13.03 -15.27 10.16
C LYS A 136 13.35 -13.83 9.75
N THR A 137 14.20 -13.62 8.75
CA THR A 137 14.51 -12.26 8.29
C THR A 137 13.29 -11.52 7.73
N ILE A 138 12.37 -12.22 7.07
CA ILE A 138 11.09 -11.65 6.60
C ILE A 138 10.19 -11.27 7.80
N ARG A 139 10.15 -12.10 8.84
CA ARG A 139 9.48 -11.78 10.12
C ARG A 139 10.12 -10.57 10.80
N ASP A 140 11.44 -10.49 10.86
CA ASP A 140 12.16 -9.38 11.49
C ASP A 140 11.94 -8.05 10.73
N MET A 141 11.80 -8.08 9.40
CA MET A 141 11.39 -6.90 8.63
C MET A 141 9.98 -6.43 8.98
N ARG A 142 9.05 -7.37 9.23
CA ARG A 142 7.69 -7.03 9.70
C ARG A 142 7.74 -6.42 11.10
N GLU A 143 8.61 -6.92 11.97
CA GLU A 143 8.81 -6.36 13.31
C GLU A 143 9.35 -4.93 13.25
N TRP A 144 10.41 -4.72 12.46
CA TRP A 144 10.93 -3.39 12.18
C TRP A 144 9.83 -2.42 11.73
N PHE A 145 9.00 -2.82 10.77
CA PHE A 145 7.92 -1.96 10.28
C PHE A 145 6.83 -1.69 11.33
N PHE A 146 6.50 -2.69 12.17
CA PHE A 146 5.58 -2.49 13.28
C PHE A 146 6.12 -1.50 14.31
N GLU A 147 7.42 -1.55 14.62
CA GLU A 147 8.05 -0.57 15.50
C GLU A 147 7.99 0.85 14.91
N GLU A 148 8.21 0.99 13.61
CA GLU A 148 8.01 2.29 12.93
C GLU A 148 6.56 2.77 13.06
N LYS A 149 5.57 1.88 12.89
CA LYS A 149 4.15 2.21 13.12
C LYS A 149 3.85 2.73 14.51
N VAL A 150 4.52 2.20 15.53
CA VAL A 150 4.32 2.61 16.92
C VAL A 150 4.95 3.97 17.20
N LYS A 151 6.06 4.30 16.55
CA LYS A 151 6.80 5.55 16.77
C LYS A 151 6.10 6.78 16.19
N THR A 152 5.42 6.62 15.05
CA THR A 152 4.94 7.77 14.27
C THR A 152 3.51 7.57 13.79
N SER A 153 2.64 8.52 14.13
CA SER A 153 1.25 8.47 13.72
C SER A 153 0.67 9.88 13.58
N PHE A 154 -0.44 9.98 12.88
CA PHE A 154 -1.20 11.21 12.79
C PHE A 154 -2.70 10.94 12.71
N GLN A 155 -3.49 11.91 13.17
CA GLN A 155 -4.94 11.88 13.01
C GLN A 155 -5.34 12.37 11.63
N VAL A 156 -6.20 11.62 10.93
CA VAL A 156 -6.75 12.03 9.63
C VAL A 156 -7.92 12.97 9.88
N THR A 157 -7.76 14.25 9.53
CA THR A 157 -8.78 15.29 9.68
C THR A 157 -9.11 15.99 8.36
N LEU A 158 -8.40 15.64 7.28
CA LEU A 158 -8.62 16.21 5.96
C LEU A 158 -10.05 15.91 5.46
N ASN A 159 -10.76 16.96 5.04
CA ASN A 159 -12.06 16.81 4.41
C ASN A 159 -11.94 15.98 3.12
N SER A 160 -12.77 14.94 3.00
CA SER A 160 -12.72 14.01 1.87
C SER A 160 -13.00 14.62 0.49
N GLN A 161 -13.60 15.80 0.39
CA GLN A 161 -13.81 16.50 -0.89
C GLN A 161 -12.60 17.34 -1.32
N MET A 162 -11.72 17.70 -0.38
CA MET A 162 -10.56 18.56 -0.65
C MET A 162 -9.64 18.03 -1.76
N PRO A 163 -9.26 16.74 -1.79
CA PRO A 163 -8.36 16.23 -2.83
C PRO A 163 -8.94 16.42 -4.25
N ARG A 164 -10.23 16.10 -4.45
CA ARG A 164 -10.90 16.32 -5.75
C ARG A 164 -10.94 17.78 -6.12
N TRP A 165 -11.27 18.62 -5.15
CA TRP A 165 -11.44 20.05 -5.37
C TRP A 165 -10.12 20.68 -5.83
N LEU A 166 -9.01 20.36 -5.15
CA LEU A 166 -7.67 20.82 -5.55
C LEU A 166 -7.25 20.29 -6.93
N ASP A 167 -7.47 19.00 -7.22
CA ASP A 167 -7.15 18.42 -8.53
C ASP A 167 -7.98 19.07 -9.65
N THR A 168 -9.26 19.33 -9.39
CA THR A 168 -10.18 19.97 -10.35
C THR A 168 -9.82 21.43 -10.57
N LEU A 169 -9.51 22.18 -9.51
CA LEU A 169 -9.05 23.56 -9.59
C LEU A 169 -7.82 23.67 -10.47
N TRP A 170 -6.82 22.82 -10.21
CA TRP A 170 -5.60 22.80 -11.01
C TRP A 170 -5.90 22.53 -12.49
N ARG A 171 -6.68 21.48 -12.80
CA ARG A 171 -7.02 21.13 -14.19
C ARG A 171 -7.80 22.20 -14.93
N ILE A 172 -8.68 22.92 -14.23
CA ILE A 172 -9.46 24.00 -14.83
C ILE A 172 -8.57 25.22 -15.07
N ALA A 173 -7.77 25.65 -14.09
CA ALA A 173 -7.00 26.88 -14.15
C ALA A 173 -5.70 26.75 -14.94
N SER A 174 -5.05 25.58 -14.96
CA SER A 174 -3.73 25.42 -15.58
C SER A 174 -3.68 25.74 -17.09
N PRO A 175 -4.71 25.41 -17.91
CA PRO A 175 -4.70 25.77 -19.33
C PRO A 175 -4.73 27.29 -19.60
N SER A 176 -5.14 28.10 -18.62
CA SER A 176 -5.13 29.57 -18.75
C SER A 176 -3.74 30.19 -18.54
N LEU A 177 -2.77 29.41 -18.06
CA LEU A 177 -1.38 29.87 -17.86
C LEU A 177 -0.75 30.17 -19.23
N GLY A 178 -0.51 31.45 -19.52
CA GLY A 178 0.12 31.92 -20.76
C GLY A 178 -0.84 32.54 -21.78
N GLN A 179 -2.09 32.77 -21.39
CA GLN A 179 -3.08 33.50 -22.19
C GLN A 179 -3.00 34.99 -21.89
N LEU A 180 -4.10 35.65 -21.55
CA LEU A 180 -4.06 37.04 -21.10
C LEU A 180 -3.14 37.16 -19.88
N PRO A 181 -2.10 38.04 -19.90
CA PRO A 181 -1.16 38.15 -18.79
C PRO A 181 -1.86 38.51 -17.48
N GLN A 182 -1.34 38.00 -16.37
CA GLN A 182 -1.88 38.27 -15.04
C GLN A 182 -1.90 39.78 -14.75
N GLY A 183 -3.02 40.28 -14.22
CA GLY A 183 -3.22 41.70 -13.92
C GLY A 183 -3.64 42.56 -15.12
N VAL A 184 -3.72 42.01 -16.33
CA VAL A 184 -4.31 42.70 -17.48
C VAL A 184 -5.83 42.48 -17.45
N PRO A 185 -6.65 43.54 -17.33
CA PRO A 185 -8.09 43.40 -17.37
C PRO A 185 -8.57 43.02 -18.77
N LEU A 186 -9.61 42.19 -18.84
CA LEU A 186 -10.33 41.95 -20.09
C LEU A 186 -10.99 43.25 -20.57
N THR A 187 -10.81 43.58 -21.85
CA THR A 187 -11.49 44.69 -22.53
C THR A 187 -12.34 44.15 -23.69
N ARG A 188 -13.22 44.98 -24.25
CA ARG A 188 -14.05 44.61 -25.40
C ARG A 188 -13.20 44.34 -26.64
N GLU A 189 -12.12 45.09 -26.82
CA GLU A 189 -11.19 44.92 -27.94
C GLU A 189 -10.47 43.57 -27.86
N ILE A 190 -10.07 43.14 -26.65
CA ILE A 190 -9.47 41.82 -26.41
C ILE A 190 -10.50 40.71 -26.67
N ALA A 191 -11.73 40.87 -26.18
CA ALA A 191 -12.81 39.91 -26.38
C ALA A 191 -13.25 39.79 -27.85
N ALA A 192 -13.09 40.86 -28.63
CA ALA A 192 -13.42 40.90 -30.06
C ALA A 192 -12.35 40.26 -30.96
N MET A 193 -11.20 39.84 -30.42
CA MET A 193 -10.16 39.19 -31.21
C MET A 193 -10.68 37.88 -31.83
N PRO A 194 -10.35 37.59 -33.11
CA PRO A 194 -10.71 36.32 -33.73
C PRO A 194 -10.15 35.13 -32.95
N GLY A 195 -11.02 34.18 -32.60
CA GLY A 195 -10.64 32.99 -31.85
C GLY A 195 -10.51 33.17 -30.34
N PHE A 196 -10.99 34.30 -29.77
CA PHE A 196 -11.05 34.49 -28.33
C PHE A 196 -11.86 33.38 -27.64
N ASP A 197 -11.24 32.69 -26.68
CA ASP A 197 -11.84 31.57 -25.95
C ASP A 197 -12.36 32.02 -24.58
N TRP A 198 -13.67 32.24 -24.52
CA TRP A 198 -14.39 32.61 -23.30
C TRP A 198 -14.23 31.60 -22.17
N SER A 199 -14.12 30.31 -22.49
CA SER A 199 -13.99 29.24 -21.49
C SER A 199 -12.59 29.25 -20.85
N ILE A 200 -11.56 29.63 -21.62
CA ILE A 200 -10.20 29.86 -21.12
C ILE A 200 -10.14 31.12 -20.25
N GLU A 201 -10.78 32.22 -20.66
CA GLU A 201 -10.80 33.45 -19.85
C GLU A 201 -11.59 33.26 -18.56
N ALA A 202 -12.72 32.54 -18.59
CA ALA A 202 -13.46 32.18 -17.38
C ALA A 202 -12.61 31.31 -16.44
N ALA A 203 -11.82 30.38 -16.98
CA ALA A 203 -10.87 29.61 -16.19
C ALA A 203 -9.75 30.48 -15.57
N ARG A 204 -9.29 31.52 -16.28
CA ARG A 204 -8.31 32.49 -15.78
C ARG A 204 -8.85 33.26 -14.58
N VAL A 205 -10.06 33.81 -14.69
CA VAL A 205 -10.74 34.54 -13.61
C VAL A 205 -11.01 33.65 -12.39
N LEU A 206 -11.42 32.39 -12.62
CA LEU A 206 -11.55 31.41 -11.55
C LEU A 206 -10.18 31.13 -10.87
N GLY A 207 -9.11 31.02 -11.67
CA GLY A 207 -7.76 30.83 -11.17
C GLY A 207 -7.29 32.01 -10.31
N GLU A 208 -7.57 33.25 -10.71
CA GLU A 208 -7.26 34.45 -9.91
C GLU A 208 -8.01 34.45 -8.57
N ARG A 209 -9.28 34.02 -8.56
CA ARG A 209 -10.08 33.89 -7.32
C ARG A 209 -9.45 32.93 -6.31
N TYR A 210 -8.86 31.83 -6.78
CA TYR A 210 -8.21 30.82 -5.94
C TYR A 210 -6.68 30.83 -6.10
N GLN A 211 -6.09 32.00 -6.38
CA GLN A 211 -4.68 32.12 -6.70
C GLN A 211 -3.78 31.57 -5.59
N THR A 212 -4.09 31.88 -4.32
CA THR A 212 -3.31 31.38 -3.18
C THR A 212 -3.22 29.86 -3.16
N ALA A 213 -4.33 29.17 -3.48
CA ALA A 213 -4.32 27.71 -3.53
C ALA A 213 -3.47 27.19 -4.69
N LEU A 214 -3.60 27.79 -5.87
CA LEU A 214 -2.80 27.43 -7.05
C LEU A 214 -1.29 27.69 -6.84
N ASP A 215 -0.94 28.79 -6.18
CA ASP A 215 0.44 29.13 -5.84
C ASP A 215 1.05 28.08 -4.92
N ILE A 216 0.34 27.68 -3.86
CA ILE A 216 0.78 26.61 -2.95
C ILE A 216 0.93 25.29 -3.72
N LEU A 217 -0.05 24.90 -4.54
CA LEU A 217 0.02 23.66 -5.34
C LEU A 217 1.25 23.63 -6.24
N ARG A 218 1.57 24.77 -6.88
CA ARG A 218 2.72 24.92 -7.76
C ARG A 218 4.04 24.90 -7.01
N GLU A 219 4.16 25.68 -5.93
CA GLU A 219 5.37 25.76 -5.11
C GLU A 219 5.71 24.41 -4.46
N LYS A 220 4.70 23.70 -3.95
CA LYS A 220 4.84 22.38 -3.33
C LYS A 220 4.85 21.23 -4.35
N ARG A 221 4.69 21.52 -5.64
CA ARG A 221 4.61 20.52 -6.73
C ARG A 221 3.58 19.42 -6.44
N LEU A 222 2.43 19.82 -5.91
CA LEU A 222 1.41 18.90 -5.38
C LEU A 222 0.45 18.42 -6.48
N TRP A 223 0.93 17.58 -7.38
CA TRP A 223 0.12 17.00 -8.45
C TRP A 223 -0.64 15.75 -7.95
N LEU A 224 -1.98 15.78 -7.96
CA LEU A 224 -2.82 14.73 -7.34
C LEU A 224 -3.38 13.71 -8.32
N HIS A 225 -3.51 14.07 -9.60
CA HIS A 225 -4.16 13.32 -10.68
C HIS A 225 -4.12 11.78 -10.62
N GLN A 226 -2.98 11.15 -10.33
CA GLN A 226 -2.85 9.68 -10.30
C GLN A 226 -3.35 9.02 -8.99
N VAL A 227 -3.40 9.77 -7.90
CA VAL A 227 -3.71 9.24 -6.55
C VAL A 227 -4.93 9.88 -5.91
N VAL A 228 -5.58 10.84 -6.58
CA VAL A 228 -6.69 11.61 -6.02
C VAL A 228 -7.84 10.72 -5.53
N ASP A 229 -8.21 9.69 -6.30
CA ASP A 229 -9.24 8.71 -5.90
C ASP A 229 -8.82 7.93 -4.65
N ARG A 230 -7.52 7.61 -4.54
CA ARG A 230 -6.99 6.89 -3.39
C ARG A 230 -6.96 7.78 -2.16
N ILE A 231 -6.54 9.04 -2.27
CA ILE A 231 -6.56 10.01 -1.16
C ILE A 231 -7.99 10.18 -0.63
N GLU A 232 -8.99 10.29 -1.50
CA GLU A 232 -10.39 10.36 -1.08
C GLU A 232 -10.87 9.10 -0.36
N SER A 233 -10.50 7.93 -0.87
CA SER A 233 -10.83 6.67 -0.22
C SER A 233 -10.21 6.59 1.19
N LEU A 234 -8.94 6.99 1.33
CA LEU A 234 -8.24 6.99 2.61
C LEU A 234 -8.83 8.01 3.59
N THR A 235 -9.07 9.24 3.15
CA THR A 235 -9.70 10.28 3.99
C THR A 235 -11.09 9.85 4.48
N LYS A 236 -11.94 9.28 3.62
CA LYS A 236 -13.26 8.76 4.04
C LYS A 236 -13.16 7.61 5.03
N ARG A 237 -12.27 6.64 4.75
CA ARG A 237 -12.14 5.42 5.55
C ARG A 237 -11.59 5.70 6.94
N TYR A 238 -10.61 6.60 7.05
CA TYR A 238 -9.86 6.81 8.27
C TYR A 238 -10.17 8.15 8.96
N HIS A 239 -11.23 8.87 8.55
CA HIS A 239 -11.57 10.18 9.12
C HIS A 239 -11.74 10.11 10.66
N GLY A 240 -10.99 10.96 11.37
CA GLY A 240 -10.96 11.02 12.83
C GLY A 240 -10.06 9.95 13.49
N GLU A 241 -9.59 8.95 12.73
CA GLU A 241 -8.73 7.90 13.24
C GLU A 241 -7.26 8.33 13.26
N THR A 242 -6.50 7.74 14.19
CA THR A 242 -5.04 7.85 14.23
C THR A 242 -4.42 6.73 13.42
N VAL A 243 -3.67 7.08 12.39
CA VAL A 243 -3.04 6.13 11.46
C VAL A 243 -1.52 6.32 11.46
N PHE A 244 -0.79 5.32 10.98
CA PHE A 244 0.66 5.42 10.77
C PHE A 244 1.00 6.58 9.83
N ASP A 245 2.06 7.33 10.13
CA ASP A 245 2.63 8.32 9.22
C ASP A 245 3.74 7.67 8.37
N PRO A 246 3.48 7.32 7.09
CA PRO A 246 4.50 6.68 6.27
C PRO A 246 5.58 7.66 5.77
N THR A 247 5.40 8.98 5.90
CA THR A 247 6.37 9.97 5.36
C THR A 247 7.75 9.83 5.99
N ILE A 248 7.83 9.32 7.21
CA ILE A 248 9.09 8.99 7.90
C ILE A 248 9.91 7.90 7.19
N LEU A 249 9.27 7.14 6.30
CA LEU A 249 9.92 6.12 5.47
C LEU A 249 10.38 6.66 4.12
N GLN A 250 10.29 7.96 3.84
CA GLN A 250 10.65 8.54 2.53
C GLN A 250 12.01 8.07 2.00
N PRO A 251 13.12 8.12 2.77
CA PRO A 251 14.42 7.73 2.22
C PRO A 251 14.47 6.25 1.85
N LYS A 252 13.77 5.41 2.64
CA LYS A 252 13.66 3.96 2.42
C LYS A 252 12.77 3.64 1.23
N TYR A 253 11.71 4.42 1.04
CA TYR A 253 10.81 4.30 -0.10
C TYR A 253 11.52 4.62 -1.42
N GLU A 254 12.24 5.74 -1.47
CA GLU A 254 12.98 6.17 -2.67
C GLU A 254 14.04 5.13 -3.08
N GLN A 255 14.79 4.58 -2.12
CA GLN A 255 15.74 3.50 -2.41
C GLN A 255 15.06 2.22 -2.90
N SER A 256 13.91 1.88 -2.32
CA SER A 256 13.16 0.68 -2.71
C SER A 256 12.57 0.82 -4.10
N LEU A 257 12.09 2.01 -4.47
CA LEU A 257 11.69 2.33 -5.84
C LEU A 257 12.88 2.19 -6.80
N ALA A 258 14.04 2.77 -6.48
CA ALA A 258 15.22 2.69 -7.34
C ALA A 258 15.66 1.23 -7.57
N LEU A 259 15.70 0.42 -6.51
CA LEU A 259 16.03 -1.00 -6.63
C LEU A 259 14.95 -1.79 -7.41
N ALA A 260 13.67 -1.52 -7.14
CA ALA A 260 12.58 -2.22 -7.82
C ALA A 260 12.51 -1.88 -9.32
N GLN A 261 12.82 -0.64 -9.70
CA GLN A 261 13.00 -0.22 -11.09
C GLN A 261 14.19 -0.95 -11.72
N PHE A 262 15.34 -0.98 -11.04
CA PHE A 262 16.51 -1.73 -11.49
C PHE A 262 16.17 -3.22 -11.75
N ILE A 263 15.51 -3.89 -10.81
CA ILE A 263 15.07 -5.28 -10.97
C ILE A 263 14.12 -5.42 -12.17
N SER A 264 13.15 -4.52 -12.30
CA SER A 264 12.15 -4.55 -13.37
C SER A 264 12.75 -4.36 -14.76
N GLU A 265 13.81 -3.57 -14.89
CA GLU A 265 14.45 -3.26 -16.16
C GLU A 265 15.54 -4.27 -16.56
N ASN A 266 16.16 -4.96 -15.58
CA ASN A 266 17.34 -5.80 -15.80
C ASN A 266 17.08 -7.31 -15.62
N TYR A 267 15.98 -7.72 -14.98
CA TYR A 267 15.67 -9.14 -14.82
C TYR A 267 14.65 -9.62 -15.85
N GLY A 268 15.11 -10.42 -16.80
CA GLY A 268 14.33 -10.88 -17.96
C GLY A 268 12.91 -11.39 -17.65
N PRO A 269 12.71 -12.29 -16.67
CA PRO A 269 11.39 -12.78 -16.30
C PRO A 269 10.43 -11.68 -15.81
N ILE A 270 10.89 -10.79 -14.93
CA ILE A 270 10.07 -9.66 -14.43
C ILE A 270 9.82 -8.65 -15.55
N LYS A 271 10.85 -8.29 -16.33
CA LYS A 271 10.74 -7.35 -17.45
C LYS A 271 9.69 -7.79 -18.47
N LYS A 272 9.65 -9.08 -18.81
CA LYS A 272 8.67 -9.65 -19.75
C LYS A 272 7.27 -9.75 -19.14
N ALA A 273 7.18 -9.95 -17.83
CA ALA A 273 5.90 -10.10 -17.13
C ALA A 273 5.26 -8.76 -16.75
N ASN A 274 6.06 -7.69 -16.62
CA ASN A 274 5.57 -6.36 -16.32
C ASN A 274 4.85 -5.79 -17.54
N ARG A 275 3.53 -5.56 -17.40
CA ARG A 275 2.66 -5.01 -18.44
C ARG A 275 2.44 -3.50 -18.31
N SER A 276 2.98 -2.85 -17.27
CA SER A 276 2.79 -1.40 -17.11
C SER A 276 3.51 -0.65 -18.23
N LYS A 277 2.77 0.24 -18.90
CA LYS A 277 3.30 1.16 -19.91
C LYS A 277 4.04 2.35 -19.28
N TYR A 278 3.86 2.61 -17.99
CA TYR A 278 4.27 3.84 -17.32
C TYR A 278 5.44 3.66 -16.32
N ARG A 279 6.19 2.55 -16.43
CA ARG A 279 7.25 2.17 -15.47
C ARG A 279 6.74 2.00 -14.02
N ASP A 280 5.45 1.72 -13.84
CA ASP A 280 4.93 1.43 -12.51
C ASP A 280 5.60 0.18 -11.95
N VAL A 281 6.04 0.28 -10.70
CA VAL A 281 6.60 -0.83 -9.97
C VAL A 281 5.45 -1.63 -9.36
N ALA A 282 5.40 -2.92 -9.68
CA ALA A 282 4.41 -3.80 -9.07
C ALA A 282 4.69 -4.00 -7.57
N THR A 283 3.63 -4.05 -6.76
CA THR A 283 3.67 -4.19 -5.30
C THR A 283 4.57 -5.34 -4.83
N CYS A 284 4.52 -6.50 -5.50
CA CYS A 284 5.36 -7.64 -5.12
C CYS A 284 6.85 -7.45 -5.42
N VAL A 285 7.19 -6.67 -6.46
CA VAL A 285 8.58 -6.31 -6.77
C VAL A 285 9.08 -5.28 -5.77
N LEU A 286 8.23 -4.32 -5.38
CA LEU A 286 8.57 -3.34 -4.34
C LEU A 286 8.79 -4.01 -2.98
N ALA A 287 7.96 -5.00 -2.61
CA ALA A 287 8.15 -5.80 -1.40
C ALA A 287 9.49 -6.57 -1.41
N LEU A 288 9.84 -7.20 -2.55
CA LEU A 288 11.13 -7.87 -2.69
C LEU A 288 12.29 -6.88 -2.59
N ALA A 289 12.20 -5.71 -3.22
CA ALA A 289 13.22 -4.67 -3.15
C ALA A 289 13.40 -4.16 -1.71
N ALA A 290 12.31 -3.93 -0.99
CA ALA A 290 12.34 -3.53 0.40
C ALA A 290 13.01 -4.58 1.30
N LEU A 291 12.72 -5.87 1.07
CA LEU A 291 13.39 -6.98 1.77
C LEU A 291 14.90 -7.01 1.48
N LEU A 292 15.29 -6.90 0.21
CA LEU A 292 16.70 -6.91 -0.19
C LEU A 292 17.46 -5.72 0.41
N LEU A 293 16.84 -4.54 0.48
CA LEU A 293 17.42 -3.38 1.16
C LEU A 293 17.52 -3.61 2.67
N PHE A 294 16.47 -4.11 3.31
CA PHE A 294 16.45 -4.39 4.74
C PHE A 294 17.62 -5.30 5.16
N VAL A 295 17.84 -6.40 4.45
CA VAL A 295 18.93 -7.35 4.79
C VAL A 295 20.32 -6.83 4.44
N ASN A 296 20.39 -5.77 3.62
CA ASN A 296 21.61 -5.07 3.27
C ASN A 296 21.73 -3.72 4.00
N ASN A 297 21.06 -3.54 5.15
CA ASN A 297 21.10 -2.32 5.97
C ASN A 297 20.77 -1.04 5.18
N TRP A 298 19.80 -1.13 4.28
CA TRP A 298 19.38 -0.05 3.39
C TRP A 298 20.53 0.51 2.53
N ASN A 299 21.48 -0.35 2.13
CA ASN A 299 22.52 -0.01 1.17
C ASN A 299 22.13 -0.48 -0.24
N LEU A 300 21.80 0.46 -1.11
CA LEU A 300 21.35 0.18 -2.48
C LEU A 300 22.36 -0.64 -3.30
N GLY A 301 23.66 -0.31 -3.21
CA GLY A 301 24.70 -1.02 -3.96
C GLY A 301 24.84 -2.49 -3.54
N GLN A 302 24.85 -2.74 -2.22
CA GLN A 302 24.90 -4.11 -1.68
C GLN A 302 23.62 -4.89 -1.99
N ALA A 303 22.46 -4.24 -1.95
CA ALA A 303 21.18 -4.86 -2.33
C ALA A 303 21.17 -5.26 -3.82
N ILE A 304 21.72 -4.45 -4.72
CA ILE A 304 21.90 -4.79 -6.14
C ILE A 304 22.81 -6.00 -6.32
N VAL A 305 23.96 -6.04 -5.60
CA VAL A 305 24.89 -7.19 -5.66
C VAL A 305 24.22 -8.46 -5.13
N THR A 306 23.50 -8.36 -4.01
CA THR A 306 22.73 -9.48 -3.45
C THR A 306 21.67 -9.97 -4.42
N PHE A 307 20.91 -9.06 -5.03
CA PHE A 307 19.95 -9.39 -6.09
C PHE A 307 20.61 -10.14 -7.25
N ALA A 308 21.75 -9.65 -7.77
CA ALA A 308 22.45 -10.28 -8.89
C ALA A 308 22.85 -11.73 -8.55
N ARG A 309 23.37 -11.98 -7.35
CA ARG A 309 23.72 -13.33 -6.87
C ARG A 309 22.49 -14.24 -6.79
N ILE A 310 21.40 -13.75 -6.21
CA ILE A 310 20.14 -14.51 -6.12
C ILE A 310 19.64 -14.86 -7.52
N SER A 311 19.61 -13.88 -8.43
CA SER A 311 19.09 -14.05 -9.79
C SER A 311 19.85 -15.12 -10.58
N ALA A 312 21.16 -15.27 -10.34
CA ALA A 312 22.00 -16.29 -10.96
C ALA A 312 21.75 -17.71 -10.41
N SER A 313 21.12 -17.84 -9.24
CA SER A 313 20.80 -19.13 -8.59
C SER A 313 19.36 -19.61 -8.82
N VAL A 314 18.58 -18.88 -9.64
CA VAL A 314 17.18 -19.23 -9.92
C VAL A 314 17.10 -20.60 -10.60
N GLY A 315 16.11 -21.41 -10.16
CA GLY A 315 15.88 -22.78 -10.64
C GLY A 315 16.50 -23.88 -9.78
N GLN A 316 17.32 -23.55 -8.79
CA GLN A 316 17.99 -24.54 -7.92
C GLN A 316 17.24 -24.79 -6.59
N ALA A 317 16.36 -23.87 -6.20
CA ALA A 317 15.70 -23.87 -4.90
C ALA A 317 14.44 -24.75 -4.84
N ASN A 318 14.17 -25.31 -3.65
CA ASN A 318 12.87 -25.87 -3.32
C ASN A 318 11.81 -24.77 -3.34
N GLN A 319 10.78 -24.93 -4.18
CA GLN A 319 9.76 -23.91 -4.39
C GLN A 319 8.81 -23.72 -3.20
N SER A 320 8.80 -24.62 -2.22
CA SER A 320 8.02 -24.45 -0.97
C SER A 320 8.62 -23.42 -0.01
N LEU A 321 9.89 -23.04 -0.18
CA LEU A 321 10.58 -22.08 0.70
C LEU A 321 9.92 -20.68 0.68
N GLY A 322 9.34 -20.30 -0.46
CA GLY A 322 8.67 -19.01 -0.65
C GLY A 322 7.22 -18.94 -0.17
N ASN A 323 6.69 -19.99 0.48
CA ASN A 323 5.35 -19.97 1.06
C ASN A 323 5.33 -19.14 2.36
N VAL A 324 5.54 -17.83 2.24
CA VAL A 324 5.67 -16.89 3.35
C VAL A 324 5.00 -15.56 2.99
N MET A 325 4.45 -14.87 3.99
CA MET A 325 3.89 -13.53 3.80
C MET A 325 5.01 -12.50 3.91
N GLY A 326 5.35 -11.89 2.78
CA GLY A 326 6.21 -10.72 2.70
C GLY A 326 5.52 -9.44 3.13
N LEU A 327 6.29 -8.35 3.11
CA LEU A 327 5.83 -7.01 3.48
C LEU A 327 6.20 -6.00 2.40
N ASN A 328 5.22 -5.22 1.96
CA ASN A 328 5.45 -3.92 1.34
C ASN A 328 5.18 -2.81 2.36
N PRO A 329 6.22 -2.22 3.00
CA PRO A 329 6.03 -1.16 3.99
C PRO A 329 5.57 0.17 3.36
N PHE A 330 5.55 0.26 2.03
CA PHE A 330 5.25 1.46 1.26
C PHE A 330 3.90 1.39 0.53
N HIS A 331 3.02 0.48 0.94
CA HIS A 331 1.67 0.40 0.39
C HIS A 331 0.97 1.77 0.49
N ASP A 332 0.50 2.28 -0.65
CA ASP A 332 -0.08 3.62 -0.80
C ASP A 332 0.75 4.80 -0.30
N TYR A 333 2.09 4.65 -0.25
CA TYR A 333 2.97 5.70 0.26
C TYR A 333 2.69 7.08 -0.36
N GLU A 334 2.56 7.18 -1.69
CA GLU A 334 2.33 8.46 -2.36
C GLU A 334 0.99 9.10 -1.97
N ALA A 335 -0.06 8.30 -1.85
CA ALA A 335 -1.39 8.77 -1.47
C ALA A 335 -1.37 9.28 -0.02
N TRP A 336 -0.78 8.51 0.91
CA TRP A 336 -0.65 8.93 2.30
C TRP A 336 0.23 10.18 2.46
N SER A 337 1.35 10.25 1.75
CA SER A 337 2.26 11.40 1.79
C SER A 337 1.55 12.68 1.29
N LYS A 338 0.82 12.60 0.17
CA LYS A 338 0.07 13.74 -0.36
C LYS A 338 -1.12 14.10 0.53
N LEU A 339 -1.83 13.12 1.10
CA LEU A 339 -2.88 13.36 2.09
C LEU A 339 -2.35 14.19 3.26
N ARG A 340 -1.23 13.73 3.86
CA ARG A 340 -0.59 14.43 4.98
C ARG A 340 -0.17 15.84 4.60
N GLN A 341 0.47 16.01 3.45
CA GLN A 341 0.86 17.33 2.94
C GLN A 341 -0.34 18.27 2.76
N ILE A 342 -1.46 17.81 2.16
CA ILE A 342 -2.67 18.64 2.01
C ILE A 342 -3.22 19.05 3.38
N GLN A 343 -3.25 18.11 4.32
CA GLN A 343 -3.73 18.37 5.68
C GLN A 343 -2.87 19.41 6.41
N ASP A 344 -1.54 19.29 6.31
CA ASP A 344 -0.59 20.21 6.95
C ASP A 344 -0.59 21.60 6.31
N LEU A 345 -0.95 21.71 5.02
CA LEU A 345 -1.13 22.99 4.33
C LEU A 345 -2.42 23.72 4.73
N GLY A 346 -3.37 23.05 5.38
CA GLY A 346 -4.53 23.69 6.00
C GLY A 346 -5.49 24.38 5.02
N PHE A 347 -5.64 23.86 3.80
CA PHE A 347 -6.60 24.40 2.84
C PHE A 347 -8.02 24.45 3.41
N THR A 348 -8.77 25.50 3.08
CA THR A 348 -10.19 25.65 3.43
C THR A 348 -11.04 25.42 2.21
N LEU A 349 -12.04 24.53 2.30
CA LEU A 349 -13.00 24.37 1.21
C LEU A 349 -13.89 25.62 1.14
N PRO A 350 -14.10 26.19 -0.06
CA PRO A 350 -15.11 27.23 -0.26
C PRO A 350 -16.53 26.68 -0.09
N GLU A 351 -17.51 27.58 0.10
CA GLU A 351 -18.93 27.22 0.23
C GLU A 351 -19.47 26.50 -1.02
N SER A 352 -19.04 26.94 -2.22
CA SER A 352 -19.31 26.25 -3.47
C SER A 352 -18.14 25.35 -3.86
N THR A 353 -18.37 24.04 -3.92
CA THR A 353 -17.35 23.07 -4.33
C THR A 353 -17.42 22.71 -5.82
N ASP A 354 -18.46 23.15 -6.54
CA ASP A 354 -18.63 22.89 -7.98
C ASP A 354 -17.93 23.95 -8.84
N LEU A 355 -16.63 23.75 -9.02
CA LEU A 355 -15.77 24.61 -9.83
C LEU A 355 -16.18 24.64 -11.31
N ARG A 356 -16.90 23.62 -11.82
CA ARG A 356 -17.34 23.59 -13.22
C ARG A 356 -18.55 24.50 -13.41
N ALA A 357 -19.52 24.42 -12.50
CA ALA A 357 -20.66 25.33 -12.48
C ALA A 357 -20.21 26.79 -12.26
N GLU A 358 -19.28 27.01 -11.33
CA GLU A 358 -18.71 28.34 -11.07
C GLU A 358 -18.03 28.92 -12.33
N ARG A 359 -17.24 28.11 -13.04
CA ARG A 359 -16.64 28.53 -14.33
C ARG A 359 -17.68 28.89 -15.39
N GLN A 360 -18.74 28.09 -15.51
CA GLN A 360 -19.82 28.35 -16.48
C GLN A 360 -20.55 29.67 -16.16
N HIS A 361 -20.77 29.96 -14.88
CA HIS A 361 -21.36 31.22 -14.46
C HIS A 361 -20.46 32.41 -14.78
N ILE A 362 -19.16 32.31 -14.49
CA ILE A 362 -18.17 33.33 -14.85
C ILE A 362 -18.16 33.55 -16.38
N GLU A 363 -18.19 32.48 -17.18
CA GLU A 363 -18.22 32.60 -18.65
C GLU A 363 -19.45 33.37 -19.13
N ALA A 364 -20.64 33.05 -18.61
CA ALA A 364 -21.88 33.73 -18.95
C ALA A 364 -21.82 35.23 -18.60
N ASP A 365 -21.31 35.56 -17.41
CA ASP A 365 -21.16 36.95 -16.95
C ASP A 365 -20.16 37.74 -17.82
N LEU A 366 -19.04 37.13 -18.21
CA LEU A 366 -18.06 37.75 -19.08
C LEU A 366 -18.65 38.04 -20.47
N ARG A 367 -19.36 37.07 -21.06
CA ARG A 367 -20.03 37.25 -22.35
C ARG A 367 -21.03 38.39 -22.31
N ALA A 368 -21.89 38.42 -21.28
CA ALA A 368 -22.89 39.48 -21.11
C ALA A 368 -22.26 40.88 -21.00
N ARG A 369 -21.03 40.99 -20.46
CA ARG A 369 -20.35 42.27 -20.27
C ARG A 369 -19.53 42.77 -21.45
N PHE A 370 -18.97 41.85 -22.24
CA PHE A 370 -17.91 42.17 -23.22
C PHE A 370 -18.21 41.72 -24.65
N GLN A 371 -19.30 40.99 -24.90
CA GLN A 371 -19.70 40.52 -26.23
C GLN A 371 -20.61 41.52 -26.97
N GLU A 372 -21.07 42.59 -26.30
CA GLU A 372 -21.75 43.76 -26.89
C GLU A 372 -20.78 44.90 -27.22
#